data_AF-A0A1H0UAU7-F1
#
_entry.id   AF-A0A1H0UAU7-F1
#
_cell.length_a   1.000
_cell.length_b   1.000
_cell.length_c   1.000
_cell.angle_alpha   90.00
_cell.angle_beta   90.00
_cell.angle_gamma   90.00
#
_symmetry.space_group_name_H-M   'P 1'
#
loop_
_entity.id
_entity.type
_entity.pdbx_description
1 polymer ?
#
loop_
_entity_poly.entity_id
_entity_poly.type
_entity_poly.pdbx_seq_one_letter_code
_entity_poly.pdbx_strand_id
1 'polypeptide(L)'
;MSELDWYFKLEDGTQDEDLCDVNDKSLMYERLAMKMAAQMFDRIYDRVYTFAHEEESYFYGDNPTIWDQLKADAEHGEFINREQLEVKCSKCLEEYSELEIYLLWVYVIDQSTHCTVYDNKPELGECIHTITDIVLAKLYRAAEQENRE
;
A
#
# COMPACT_ATOMS: atom_id res chain seq x y z
N MET A 1 -25.41 -7.37 39.81
CA MET A 1 -24.91 -6.40 38.83
C MET A 1 -25.47 -6.83 37.48
N SER A 2 -26.15 -5.91 36.79
CA SER A 2 -26.70 -6.15 35.46
C SER A 2 -25.55 -6.21 34.46
N GLU A 3 -25.64 -7.10 33.46
CA GLU A 3 -24.63 -7.21 32.37
C GLU A 3 -24.45 -5.91 31.57
N LEU A 4 -25.32 -4.92 31.75
CA LEU A 4 -25.27 -3.62 31.07
C LEU A 4 -24.77 -2.47 31.96
N ASP A 5 -24.44 -2.74 33.24
CA ASP A 5 -23.96 -1.69 34.16
C ASP A 5 -22.66 -1.03 33.69
N TRP A 6 -21.86 -1.71 32.86
CA TRP A 6 -20.64 -1.14 32.27
C TRP A 6 -20.92 -0.10 31.18
N TYR A 7 -22.04 -0.20 30.46
CA TYR A 7 -22.41 0.72 29.39
C TYR A 7 -22.84 2.08 29.98
N PHE A 8 -23.70 2.05 31.01
CA PHE A 8 -24.16 3.27 31.69
C PHE A 8 -23.03 3.99 32.45
N LYS A 9 -22.08 3.25 33.04
CA LYS A 9 -20.88 3.83 33.66
C LYS A 9 -19.96 4.52 32.65
N LEU A 10 -19.97 4.07 31.39
CA LEU A 10 -19.21 4.68 30.30
C LEU A 10 -19.85 6.00 29.84
N GLU A 11 -21.18 6.06 29.86
CA GLU A 11 -21.96 7.25 29.50
C GLU A 11 -21.89 8.34 30.58
N ASP A 12 -21.88 7.95 31.85
CA ASP A 12 -21.78 8.85 33.02
C ASP A 12 -20.34 9.27 33.36
N GLY A 13 -19.33 8.80 32.63
CA GLY A 13 -17.92 9.20 32.81
C GLY A 13 -17.30 8.79 34.16
N THR A 14 -17.84 7.77 34.83
CA THR A 14 -17.45 7.34 36.19
C THR A 14 -16.64 6.04 36.19
N GLN A 15 -15.71 5.87 35.24
CA GLN A 15 -14.82 4.70 35.23
C GLN A 15 -13.71 4.81 36.28
N ASP A 16 -13.44 3.70 36.98
CA ASP A 16 -12.29 3.46 37.85
C ASP A 16 -10.97 3.68 37.07
N GLU A 17 -10.06 4.47 37.64
CA GLU A 17 -8.76 4.85 37.04
C GLU A 17 -7.82 3.63 36.83
N ASP A 18 -8.07 2.50 37.51
CA ASP A 18 -7.20 1.32 37.48
C ASP A 18 -7.35 0.42 36.23
N LEU A 19 -8.21 0.78 35.26
CA LEU A 19 -8.37 0.07 33.97
C LEU A 19 -7.74 0.81 32.77
N CYS A 20 -7.09 1.95 33.01
CA CYS A 20 -6.60 2.84 31.96
C CYS A 20 -5.35 2.33 31.20
N ASP A 21 -4.61 1.35 31.73
CA ASP A 21 -3.32 0.93 31.14
C ASP A 21 -3.41 -0.19 30.06
N VAL A 22 -4.58 -0.77 29.79
CA VAL A 22 -4.74 -1.84 28.76
C VAL A 22 -5.83 -1.54 27.72
N ASN A 23 -6.41 -0.33 27.73
CA ASN A 23 -7.62 -0.02 26.95
C ASN A 23 -7.46 1.19 26.02
N ASP A 24 -6.30 1.36 25.39
CA ASP A 24 -6.16 2.37 24.33
C ASP A 24 -6.89 1.91 23.05
N LYS A 25 -8.20 2.22 23.01
CA LYS A 25 -9.06 1.98 21.85
C LYS A 25 -8.47 2.58 20.58
N SER A 26 -7.76 3.71 20.70
CA SER A 26 -7.13 4.39 19.56
C SER A 26 -6.05 3.50 18.94
N LEU A 27 -5.19 2.90 19.77
CA LEU A 27 -4.14 1.97 19.32
C LEU A 27 -4.72 0.70 18.67
N MET A 28 -5.86 0.21 19.18
CA MET A 28 -6.55 -0.93 18.56
C MET A 28 -7.05 -0.59 17.14
N TYR A 29 -7.69 0.56 16.98
CA TYR A 29 -8.18 1.01 15.67
C TYR A 29 -7.05 1.32 14.69
N GLU A 30 -5.96 1.92 15.17
CA GLU A 30 -4.76 2.17 14.37
C GLU A 30 -4.18 0.86 13.81
N ARG A 31 -3.99 -0.15 14.66
CA ARG A 31 -3.49 -1.47 14.24
C ARG A 31 -4.42 -2.16 13.25
N LEU A 32 -5.73 -2.04 13.45
CA LEU A 32 -6.72 -2.59 12.52
C LEU A 32 -6.63 -1.89 11.16
N ALA A 33 -6.56 -0.55 11.16
CA ALA A 33 -6.44 0.25 9.95
C ALA A 33 -5.15 -0.10 9.18
N MET A 34 -4.01 -0.21 9.86
CA MET A 34 -2.75 -0.62 9.25
C MET A 34 -2.81 -2.04 8.66
N LYS A 35 -3.47 -2.97 9.35
CA LYS A 35 -3.65 -4.33 8.83
C LYS A 35 -4.53 -4.37 7.58
N MET A 36 -5.58 -3.55 7.54
CA MET A 36 -6.41 -3.40 6.34
C MET A 36 -5.61 -2.79 5.19
N ALA A 37 -4.84 -1.73 5.47
CA ALA A 37 -3.98 -1.07 4.49
C ALA A 37 -2.95 -2.03 3.88
N ALA A 38 -2.29 -2.83 4.71
CA ALA A 38 -1.34 -3.85 4.25
C ALA A 38 -2.00 -4.86 3.31
N GLN A 39 -3.20 -5.36 3.64
CA GLN A 39 -3.92 -6.31 2.79
C GLN A 39 -4.36 -5.68 1.46
N MET A 40 -4.75 -4.41 1.46
CA MET A 40 -5.09 -3.69 0.23
C MET A 40 -3.84 -3.50 -0.64
N PHE A 41 -2.71 -3.13 -0.03
CA PHE A 41 -1.45 -2.95 -0.72
C PHE A 41 -0.96 -4.26 -1.35
N ASP A 42 -0.99 -5.37 -0.61
CA ASP A 42 -0.60 -6.69 -1.12
C ASP A 42 -1.47 -7.11 -2.31
N ARG A 43 -2.79 -6.86 -2.25
CA ARG A 43 -3.69 -7.14 -3.40
C ARG A 43 -3.36 -6.30 -4.63
N ILE A 44 -3.04 -5.02 -4.46
CA ILE A 44 -2.63 -4.16 -5.58
C ILE A 44 -1.31 -4.69 -6.15
N TYR A 45 -0.35 -4.98 -5.29
CA TYR A 45 0.94 -5.52 -5.69
C TYR A 45 0.81 -6.84 -6.45
N ASP A 46 0.06 -7.82 -5.92
CA ASP A 46 -0.13 -9.13 -6.56
C ASP A 46 -0.75 -9.00 -7.96
N ARG A 47 -1.70 -8.07 -8.15
CA ARG A 47 -2.33 -7.83 -9.45
C ARG A 47 -1.38 -7.19 -10.45
N VAL A 48 -0.54 -6.26 -10.01
CA VAL A 48 0.48 -5.63 -10.85
C VAL A 48 1.59 -6.64 -11.17
N TYR A 49 2.00 -7.44 -10.20
CA TYR A 49 2.97 -8.51 -10.34
C TYR A 49 2.51 -9.56 -11.36
N THR A 50 1.29 -10.06 -11.21
CA THR A 50 0.69 -11.02 -12.14
C THR A 50 0.59 -10.44 -13.54
N PHE A 51 0.13 -9.19 -13.66
CA PHE A 51 0.07 -8.49 -14.94
C PHE A 51 1.45 -8.39 -15.61
N ALA A 52 2.50 -8.11 -14.85
CA ALA A 52 3.85 -8.05 -15.41
C ALA A 52 4.30 -9.40 -16.00
N HIS A 53 3.89 -10.52 -15.40
CA HIS A 53 4.25 -11.86 -15.87
C HIS A 53 3.42 -12.33 -17.07
N GLU A 54 2.20 -11.83 -17.21
CA GLU A 54 1.25 -12.30 -18.23
C GLU A 54 1.21 -11.40 -19.47
N GLU A 55 1.41 -10.10 -19.31
CA GLU A 55 1.25 -9.13 -20.39
C GLU A 55 2.54 -8.97 -21.21
N GLU A 56 2.38 -8.82 -22.53
CA GLU A 56 3.47 -8.54 -23.45
C GLU A 56 4.06 -7.14 -23.20
N SER A 57 5.40 -7.06 -23.26
CA SER A 57 6.11 -5.78 -23.31
C SER A 57 5.76 -5.07 -24.62
N TYR A 58 5.42 -3.76 -24.57
CA TYR A 58 5.24 -2.99 -25.80
C TYR A 58 6.55 -2.78 -26.58
N PHE A 59 7.69 -3.08 -25.97
CA PHE A 59 9.00 -2.95 -26.59
C PHE A 59 9.40 -4.27 -27.25
N TYR A 60 9.58 -4.20 -28.58
CA TYR A 60 10.02 -5.30 -29.43
C TYR A 60 11.39 -5.82 -29.00
N GLY A 61 11.50 -7.13 -28.78
CA GLY A 61 12.78 -7.78 -28.49
C GLY A 61 12.65 -9.25 -28.09
N ASP A 62 13.68 -9.78 -27.45
CA ASP A 62 13.78 -11.14 -26.93
C ASP A 62 13.06 -11.33 -25.57
N ASN A 63 12.46 -10.27 -25.02
CA ASN A 63 11.75 -10.27 -23.74
C ASN A 63 10.23 -10.32 -23.99
N PRO A 64 9.60 -11.51 -23.93
CA PRO A 64 8.21 -11.66 -24.32
C PRO A 64 7.23 -10.98 -23.35
N THR A 65 7.59 -10.86 -22.07
CA THR A 65 6.71 -10.29 -21.03
C THR A 65 7.27 -9.01 -20.44
N ILE A 66 6.41 -8.20 -19.81
CA ILE A 66 6.85 -7.04 -19.02
C ILE A 66 7.83 -7.47 -17.92
N TRP A 67 7.66 -8.66 -17.34
CA TRP A 67 8.54 -9.20 -16.31
C TRP A 67 9.94 -9.51 -16.82
N ASP A 68 10.04 -10.14 -18.00
CA ASP A 68 11.34 -10.40 -18.63
C ASP A 68 12.04 -9.09 -18.99
N GLN A 69 11.27 -8.10 -19.45
CA GLN A 69 11.80 -6.76 -19.69
C GLN A 69 12.27 -6.10 -18.38
N LEU A 70 11.52 -6.21 -17.28
CA LEU A 70 11.93 -5.68 -15.97
C LEU A 70 13.25 -6.28 -15.48
N LYS A 71 13.47 -7.57 -15.72
CA LYS A 71 14.74 -8.24 -15.40
C LYS A 71 15.90 -7.70 -16.25
N ALA A 72 15.67 -7.46 -17.54
CA ALA A 72 16.67 -6.84 -18.41
C ALA A 72 16.92 -5.35 -18.04
N ASP A 73 15.87 -4.61 -17.74
CA ASP A 73 15.91 -3.20 -17.31
C ASP A 73 16.74 -3.04 -16.03
N ALA A 74 16.69 -4.03 -15.13
CA ALA A 74 17.50 -4.07 -13.92
C ALA A 74 19.02 -4.12 -14.19
N GLU A 75 19.45 -4.69 -15.33
CA GLU A 75 20.86 -4.72 -15.71
C GLU A 75 21.32 -3.44 -16.40
N HIS A 76 20.41 -2.77 -17.12
CA HIS A 76 20.72 -1.65 -18.00
C HIS A 76 20.31 -0.28 -17.46
N GLY A 77 19.49 -0.22 -16.41
CA GLY A 77 19.11 0.99 -15.70
C GLY A 77 18.06 1.86 -16.40
N GLU A 78 17.43 1.38 -17.47
CA GLU A 78 16.34 2.08 -18.17
C GLU A 78 15.02 1.36 -17.91
N PHE A 79 14.03 2.05 -17.34
CA PHE A 79 12.72 1.45 -17.05
C PHE A 79 11.72 1.76 -18.15
N ILE A 80 11.61 0.83 -19.10
CA ILE A 80 10.98 1.13 -20.39
C ILE A 80 9.45 0.92 -20.33
N ASN A 81 9.00 -0.07 -19.56
CA ASN A 81 7.57 -0.41 -19.39
C ASN A 81 6.86 0.36 -18.26
N ARG A 82 7.44 1.48 -17.80
CA ARG A 82 6.91 2.28 -16.68
C ARG A 82 5.46 2.67 -16.90
N GLU A 83 5.15 3.23 -18.06
CA GLU A 83 3.81 3.73 -18.38
C GLU A 83 2.75 2.61 -18.35
N GLN A 84 3.05 1.42 -18.87
CA GLN A 84 2.13 0.26 -18.82
C GLN A 84 1.79 -0.13 -17.37
N LEU A 85 2.80 -0.14 -16.51
CA LEU A 85 2.65 -0.52 -15.11
C LEU A 85 1.96 0.58 -14.30
N GLU A 86 2.22 1.86 -14.58
CA GLU A 86 1.51 3.00 -13.98
C GLU A 86 0.02 2.98 -14.32
N VAL A 87 -0.33 2.71 -15.59
CA VAL A 87 -1.74 2.56 -16.02
C VAL A 87 -2.40 1.38 -15.31
N LYS A 88 -1.71 0.25 -15.17
CA LYS A 88 -2.24 -0.92 -14.46
C LYS A 88 -2.47 -0.62 -12.98
N CYS A 89 -1.50 0.02 -12.32
CA CYS A 89 -1.59 0.39 -10.92
C CYS A 89 -2.74 1.39 -10.68
N SER A 90 -2.84 2.41 -11.54
CA SER A 90 -3.93 3.41 -11.48
C SER A 90 -5.30 2.75 -11.59
N LYS A 91 -5.50 1.82 -12.54
CA LYS A 91 -6.75 1.05 -12.65
C LYS A 91 -7.05 0.20 -11.41
N CYS A 92 -6.03 -0.33 -10.75
CA CYS A 92 -6.23 -1.06 -9.49
C CYS A 92 -6.65 -0.12 -8.36
N LEU A 93 -6.12 1.12 -8.35
CA LEU A 93 -6.45 2.14 -7.35
C LEU A 93 -7.84 2.76 -7.56
N GLU A 94 -8.33 2.84 -8.80
CA GLU A 94 -9.70 3.30 -9.12
C GLU A 94 -10.82 2.43 -8.50
N GLU A 95 -10.51 1.20 -8.10
CA GLU A 95 -11.46 0.30 -7.43
C GLU A 95 -11.67 0.64 -5.94
N TYR A 96 -10.79 1.47 -5.37
CA TYR A 96 -10.84 1.87 -3.97
C TYR A 96 -11.52 3.22 -3.79
N SER A 97 -12.18 3.39 -2.65
CA SER A 97 -12.70 4.68 -2.23
C SER A 97 -11.58 5.66 -1.89
N GLU A 98 -11.89 6.96 -1.91
CA GLU A 98 -10.96 8.01 -1.52
C GLU A 98 -10.35 7.78 -0.11
N LEU A 99 -11.17 7.32 0.85
CA LEU A 99 -10.72 7.01 2.22
C LEU A 99 -9.71 5.85 2.25
N GLU A 100 -9.95 4.80 1.46
CA GLU A 100 -9.04 3.67 1.34
C GLU A 100 -7.73 4.07 0.68
N ILE A 101 -7.76 4.98 -0.30
CA ILE A 101 -6.56 5.53 -0.92
C ILE A 101 -5.72 6.33 0.09
N TYR A 102 -6.33 7.16 0.94
CA TYR A 102 -5.56 7.84 2.01
C TYR A 102 -5.01 6.86 3.04
N LEU A 103 -5.76 5.83 3.41
CA LEU A 103 -5.28 4.80 4.33
C LEU A 103 -4.08 4.04 3.74
N LEU A 104 -4.15 3.69 2.46
CA LEU A 104 -3.02 3.11 1.72
C LEU A 104 -1.84 4.07 1.68
N TRP A 105 -2.08 5.35 1.40
CA TRP A 105 -1.03 6.37 1.36
C TRP A 105 -0.30 6.50 2.71
N VAL A 106 -1.04 6.57 3.83
CA VAL A 106 -0.46 6.58 5.18
C VAL A 106 0.40 5.33 5.40
N TYR A 107 -0.12 4.16 5.04
CA TYR A 107 0.60 2.90 5.17
C TYR A 107 1.90 2.89 4.37
N VAL A 108 1.88 3.27 3.08
CA VAL A 108 3.09 3.21 2.25
C VAL A 108 4.13 4.24 2.68
N ILE A 109 3.71 5.41 3.19
CA ILE A 109 4.65 6.40 3.75
C ILE A 109 5.29 5.90 5.04
N ASP A 110 4.52 5.32 5.95
CA ASP A 110 5.04 4.74 7.20
C ASP A 110 6.09 3.65 6.93
N GLN A 111 5.90 2.89 5.84
CA GLN A 111 6.85 1.87 5.41
C GLN A 111 8.03 2.44 4.58
N SER A 112 7.97 3.71 4.16
CA SER A 112 9.02 4.35 3.36
C SER A 112 10.03 5.07 4.26
N THR A 113 11.32 4.88 4.01
CA THR A 113 12.39 5.64 4.69
C THR A 113 12.59 7.05 4.13
N HIS A 114 11.81 7.44 3.11
CA HIS A 114 12.06 8.64 2.29
C HIS A 114 10.94 9.68 2.33
N CYS A 115 9.78 9.38 2.94
CA CYS A 115 8.68 10.34 3.04
C CYS A 115 8.43 10.69 4.50
N THR A 116 8.54 11.97 4.84
CA THR A 116 8.02 12.52 6.10
C THR A 116 6.51 12.69 5.94
N VAL A 117 5.72 12.23 6.92
CA VAL A 117 4.28 12.52 6.99
C VAL A 117 4.10 14.04 6.90
N TYR A 118 3.45 14.50 5.83
CA TYR A 118 3.27 15.92 5.58
C TYR A 118 2.36 16.54 6.66
N ASP A 119 2.66 17.77 7.07
CA ASP A 119 1.78 18.56 7.96
C ASP A 119 0.40 18.83 7.33
N ASN A 120 0.28 18.67 6.01
CA ASN A 120 -0.94 18.88 5.24
C ASN A 120 -1.36 17.60 4.52
N LYS A 121 -2.67 17.34 4.49
CA LYS A 121 -3.28 16.27 3.72
C LYS A 121 -2.97 16.50 2.21
N PRO A 122 -2.29 15.57 1.53
CA PRO A 122 -1.99 15.70 0.10
C PRO A 122 -3.27 15.62 -0.74
N GLU A 123 -3.16 16.03 -2.00
CA GLU A 123 -4.23 15.81 -2.97
C GLU A 123 -4.36 14.32 -3.31
N LEU A 124 -5.56 13.89 -3.72
CA LEU A 124 -5.81 12.49 -4.06
C LEU A 124 -4.89 11.99 -5.18
N GLY A 125 -4.60 12.83 -6.17
CA GLY A 125 -3.67 12.51 -7.26
C GLY A 125 -2.25 12.24 -6.75
N GLU A 126 -1.76 13.03 -5.79
CA GLU A 126 -0.44 12.85 -5.18
C GLU A 126 -0.37 11.55 -4.37
N CYS A 127 -1.47 11.16 -3.71
CA CYS A 127 -1.58 9.86 -3.03
C CYS A 127 -1.42 8.71 -4.02
N ILE A 128 -2.17 8.75 -5.12
CA ILE A 128 -2.14 7.73 -6.18
C ILE A 128 -0.74 7.61 -6.78
N HIS A 129 -0.09 8.75 -7.07
CA HIS A 129 1.29 8.77 -7.57
C HIS A 129 2.27 8.14 -6.59
N THR A 130 2.21 8.52 -5.31
CA THR A 130 3.09 7.98 -4.26
C THR A 130 2.92 6.47 -4.10
N ILE A 131 1.68 5.99 -4.03
CA ILE A 131 1.38 4.56 -3.90
C ILE A 131 1.90 3.81 -5.13
N THR A 132 1.69 4.37 -6.33
CA THR A 132 2.16 3.78 -7.59
C THR A 132 3.67 3.66 -7.61
N ASP A 133 4.41 4.74 -7.30
CA ASP A 133 5.87 4.72 -7.26
C ASP A 133 6.40 3.64 -6.30
N ILE A 134 5.77 3.48 -5.13
CA ILE A 134 6.17 2.47 -4.14
C ILE A 134 5.86 1.04 -4.62
N VAL A 135 4.71 0.82 -5.25
CA VAL A 135 4.37 -0.48 -5.86
C VAL A 135 5.40 -0.84 -6.95
N LEU A 136 5.73 0.09 -7.83
CA LEU A 136 6.69 -0.12 -8.91
C LEU A 136 8.11 -0.34 -8.38
N ALA A 137 8.53 0.42 -7.36
CA ALA A 137 9.80 0.20 -6.70
C ALA A 137 9.90 -1.19 -6.05
N LYS A 138 8.82 -1.67 -5.41
CA LYS A 138 8.75 -3.02 -4.86
C LYS A 138 8.81 -4.09 -5.97
N LEU A 139 8.13 -3.86 -7.10
CA LEU A 139 8.13 -4.77 -8.24
C LEU A 139 9.53 -4.89 -8.86
N TYR A 140 10.19 -3.76 -9.06
CA TYR A 140 11.55 -3.68 -9.60
C TYR A 140 12.57 -4.38 -8.70
N ARG A 141 12.50 -4.17 -7.38
CA ARG A 141 13.36 -4.89 -6.42
C ARG A 141 13.16 -6.41 -6.48
N ALA A 142 11.95 -6.88 -6.74
CA ALA A 142 11.68 -8.30 -6.88
C ALA A 142 12.31 -8.86 -8.17
N ALA A 143 12.22 -8.14 -9.29
CA ALA A 143 12.89 -8.53 -10.54
C ALA A 143 14.43 -8.51 -10.39
N GLU A 144 15.00 -7.50 -9.73
CA GLU A 144 16.44 -7.43 -9.42
C GLU A 144 16.91 -8.61 -8.58
N GLN A 145 16.09 -9.05 -7.61
CA GLN A 145 16.43 -10.17 -6.73
C GLN A 145 16.41 -11.48 -7.50
N GLU A 146 15.37 -11.74 -8.30
CA GLU A 146 15.25 -12.97 -9.10
C GLU A 146 16.39 -13.09 -10.13
N ASN A 147 16.86 -11.97 -10.71
CA ASN A 147 17.97 -12.00 -11.67
C ASN A 147 19.34 -12.30 -11.02
N ARG A 148 19.45 -12.22 -9.69
CA ARG A 148 20.69 -12.54 -8.93
C ARG A 148 20.73 -13.98 -8.41
N GLU A 149 19.60 -14.69 -8.43
CA GLU A 149 19.45 -16.09 -7.97
C GLU A 149 19.72 -17.09 -9.11
#